data_AF-A0AAX2GYE3-F1
#
_entry.id   AF-A0AAX2GYE3-F1
#
_cell.length_a   1.000
_cell.length_b   1.000
_cell.length_c   1.000
_cell.angle_alpha   90.00
_cell.angle_beta   90.00
_cell.angle_gamma   90.00
#
_symmetry.space_group_name_H-M   'P 1'
#
loop_
_entity.id
_entity.type
_entity.pdbx_description
1 polymer ?
#
loop_
_entity_poly.entity_id
_entity_poly.type
_entity_poly.pdbx_seq_one_letter_code
_entity_poly.pdbx_strand_id
1 'polypeptide(L)' 'MPALIFNYMSEKKYISVDGITYNSYQDYCNSMDLDYDIIGVMLATGRRQPQNEDEKELLKEIKEIKARGRGVEFPFN' A
#
# COMPACT_ATOMS: atom_id res chain seq x y z
N MET A 1 -28.17 37.83 -2.04
CA MET A 1 -27.86 36.49 -2.60
C MET A 1 -26.51 36.06 -2.04
N PRO A 2 -26.42 35.07 -1.12
CA PRO A 2 -25.11 34.60 -0.71
C PRO A 2 -24.58 33.59 -1.74
N ALA A 3 -23.32 33.76 -2.10
CA ALA A 3 -22.62 32.96 -3.09
C ALA A 3 -22.61 31.48 -2.71
N LEU A 4 -22.93 30.63 -3.69
CA LEU A 4 -22.64 29.20 -3.64
C LEU A 4 -21.12 29.04 -3.54
N ILE A 5 -20.64 28.74 -2.34
CA ILE A 5 -19.28 28.24 -2.14
C ILE A 5 -19.23 26.89 -2.86
N PHE A 6 -18.76 26.89 -4.11
CA PHE A 6 -18.33 25.67 -4.78
C PHE A 6 -17.18 25.12 -3.95
N ASN A 7 -17.47 24.14 -3.11
CA ASN A 7 -16.47 23.35 -2.40
C ASN A 7 -15.59 22.69 -3.47
N TYR A 8 -14.47 23.32 -3.81
CA TYR A 8 -13.46 22.74 -4.69
C TYR A 8 -12.67 21.70 -3.89
N MET A 9 -13.33 20.59 -3.56
CA MET A 9 -12.69 19.39 -3.07
C MET A 9 -12.04 18.72 -4.28
N SER A 10 -10.94 19.30 -4.78
CA SER A 10 -10.05 18.57 -5.67
C SER A 10 -9.58 17.34 -4.91
N GLU A 11 -10.08 16.17 -5.31
CA GLU A 11 -9.66 14.89 -4.78
C GLU A 11 -8.14 14.81 -4.97
N LYS A 12 -7.40 14.84 -3.85
CA LYS A 12 -5.95 14.77 -3.87
C LYS A 12 -5.53 13.40 -4.39
N LYS A 13 -5.16 13.35 -5.67
CA LYS A 13 -4.58 12.17 -6.30
C LYS A 13 -3.19 11.92 -5.74
N TYR A 14 -2.80 10.64 -5.69
CA TYR A 14 -1.45 10.24 -5.35
C TYR A 14 -0.66 9.99 -6.63
N ILE A 15 0.56 10.48 -6.72
CA ILE A 15 1.47 10.21 -7.84
C ILE A 15 2.62 9.38 -7.28
N SER A 16 2.79 8.18 -7.81
CA SER A 16 3.91 7.28 -7.46
C SER A 16 5.24 7.84 -7.96
N VAL A 17 6.34 7.22 -7.52
CA VAL A 17 7.69 7.57 -7.98
C VAL A 17 7.86 7.38 -9.49
N ASP A 18 7.11 6.46 -10.09
CA ASP A 18 7.09 6.16 -11.52
C ASP A 18 6.15 7.08 -12.32
N GLY A 19 5.53 8.07 -11.67
CA GLY A 19 4.60 9.01 -12.30
C GLY A 19 3.19 8.47 -12.53
N ILE A 20 2.89 7.24 -12.09
CA ILE A 20 1.54 6.67 -12.17
C ILE A 20 0.63 7.37 -11.16
N THR A 21 -0.52 7.84 -11.63
CA THR A 21 -1.51 8.55 -10.83
C THR A 21 -2.59 7.60 -10.31
N TYR A 22 -2.83 7.64 -8.99
CA TYR A 22 -3.84 6.88 -8.28
C TYR A 22 -4.86 7.82 -7.63
N ASN A 23 -6.09 7.36 -7.37
CA ASN A 23 -7.09 8.22 -6.72
C ASN A 23 -6.75 8.48 -5.25
N SER A 24 -6.00 7.57 -4.62
CA SER A 24 -5.53 7.71 -3.25
C SER A 24 -4.19 6.99 -3.03
N TYR A 25 -3.52 7.27 -1.91
CA TYR A 25 -2.35 6.49 -1.50
C TYR A 25 -2.70 5.02 -1.20
N GLN A 26 -3.93 4.76 -0.73
CA GLN A 26 -4.38 3.40 -0.45
C GLN A 26 -4.57 2.60 -1.75
N ASP A 27 -5.02 3.24 -2.82
CA ASP A 27 -5.13 2.64 -4.15
C ASP A 27 -3.74 2.25 -4.67
N TYR A 28 -2.74 3.11 -4.45
CA TYR A 28 -1.34 2.76 -4.73
C TYR A 28 -0.89 1.54 -3.91
N CYS A 29 -1.13 1.53 -2.59
CA CYS A 29 -0.72 0.42 -1.73
C CYS A 29 -1.37 -0.92 -2.10
N ASN A 30 -2.57 -0.88 -2.67
CA ASN A 30 -3.33 -2.05 -3.13
C ASN A 30 -3.19 -2.31 -4.63
N SER A 31 -2.34 -1.56 -5.35
CA SER A 31 -2.10 -1.76 -6.78
C SER A 31 -1.54 -3.18 -7.04
N MET A 32 -2.00 -3.80 -8.13
CA MET A 32 -1.51 -5.12 -8.56
C MET A 32 -0.20 -5.03 -9.33
N ASP A 33 0.24 -3.82 -9.69
CA ASP A 33 1.44 -3.56 -10.49
C ASP A 33 2.69 -3.31 -9.62
N LEU A 34 2.57 -3.50 -8.30
CA LEU A 34 3.70 -3.34 -7.38
C LEU A 34 4.63 -4.54 -7.42
N ASP A 35 5.93 -4.27 -7.33
CA ASP A 35 6.94 -5.32 -7.15
C ASP A 35 6.74 -6.08 -5.83
N TYR A 36 7.14 -7.36 -5.85
CA TYR A 36 6.92 -8.27 -4.72
C TYR A 36 7.56 -7.79 -3.41
N ASP A 37 8.74 -7.17 -3.48
CA ASP A 37 9.43 -6.61 -2.31
C ASP A 37 8.64 -5.45 -1.70
N ILE A 38 8.05 -4.59 -2.55
CA ILE A 38 7.19 -3.48 -2.11
C ILE A 38 5.91 -4.03 -1.48
N ILE A 39 5.29 -5.04 -2.09
CA ILE A 39 4.12 -5.75 -1.54
C ILE A 39 4.45 -6.29 -0.14
N GLY A 40 5.58 -6.99 0.02
CA GLY A 40 6.02 -7.54 1.29
C GLY A 40 6.18 -6.48 2.38
N VAL A 41 6.85 -5.37 2.06
CA VAL A 41 7.02 -4.23 2.99
C VAL A 41 5.67 -3.61 3.38
N MET A 42 4.76 -3.43 2.42
CA MET A 42 3.44 -2.86 2.67
C MET A 42 2.55 -3.78 3.50
N LEU A 43 2.63 -5.10 3.30
CA LEU A 43 1.96 -6.09 4.14
C LEU A 43 2.54 -6.09 5.56
N ALA A 44 3.87 -6.08 5.70
CA ALA A 44 4.55 -6.05 7.00
C ALA A 44 4.25 -4.80 7.83
N THR A 45 4.04 -3.67 7.15
CA THR A 45 3.67 -2.39 7.79
C THR A 45 2.17 -2.19 7.94
N GLY A 46 1.34 -3.12 7.44
CA GLY A 46 -0.12 -3.06 7.51
C GLY A 46 -0.76 -2.01 6.60
N ARG A 47 -0.03 -1.51 5.61
CA ARG A 47 -0.51 -0.51 4.63
C ARG A 47 -1.28 -1.14 3.48
N ARG A 48 -0.97 -2.40 3.14
CA ARG A 48 -1.68 -3.18 2.12
C ARG A 48 -2.59 -4.20 2.79
N GLN A 49 -3.78 -4.38 2.23
CA GLN A 49 -4.61 -5.55 2.53
C GLN A 49 -4.24 -6.66 1.56
N PRO A 50 -4.13 -7.93 1.99
CA PRO A 50 -3.87 -9.04 1.06
C PRO A 50 -4.90 -9.08 -0.07
N GLN A 51 -4.45 -9.03 -1.32
CA GLN A 51 -5.34 -9.00 -2.49
C GLN A 51 -5.64 -10.41 -3.04
N ASN A 52 -4.78 -11.41 -2.74
CA ASN A 52 -4.88 -12.80 -3.20
C ASN A 52 -4.39 -13.79 -2.13
N GLU A 53 -4.41 -15.10 -2.41
CA GLU A 53 -3.96 -16.11 -1.45
C GLU A 53 -2.45 -16.09 -1.19
N ASP A 54 -1.63 -15.86 -2.22
CA ASP A 54 -0.17 -15.78 -2.05
C ASP A 54 0.21 -14.67 -1.07
N GLU A 55 -0.46 -13.51 -1.15
CA GLU A 55 -0.28 -12.42 -0.20
C GLU A 55 -0.79 -12.74 1.21
N LYS A 56 -1.85 -13.55 1.34
CA LYS A 56 -2.33 -14.00 2.66
C LYS A 56 -1.34 -14.95 3.31
N GLU A 57 -0.74 -15.86 2.54
CA GLU A 57 0.32 -16.75 3.00
C GLU A 57 1.56 -15.95 3.39
N LEU A 58 2.00 -15.01 2.56
CA LEU A 58 3.12 -14.11 2.88
C LEU A 58 2.86 -13.31 4.17
N LEU A 59 1.66 -12.76 4.34
CA LEU A 59 1.29 -12.02 5.56
C LEU A 59 1.32 -12.92 6.80
N LYS A 60 0.96 -14.20 6.66
CA LYS A 60 1.08 -15.19 7.74
C LYS A 60 2.54 -15.44 8.11
N GLU A 61 3.42 -15.66 7.13
CA GLU A 61 4.85 -15.85 7.36
C GLU A 61 5.49 -14.64 8.05
N ILE A 62 5.18 -13.43 7.56
CA ILE A 62 5.61 -12.16 8.18
C ILE A 62 5.21 -12.09 9.66
N LYS A 63 3.97 -12.47 9.98
CA LYS A 63 3.46 -12.50 11.36
C LYS A 63 4.18 -13.55 12.21
N GLU A 64 4.46 -14.73 11.66
CA GLU A 64 5.21 -15.78 12.37
C GLU A 64 6.65 -15.36 12.67
N ILE A 65 7.35 -14.72 11.73
CA ILE A 65 8.70 -14.19 11.92
C ILE A 65 8.71 -13.13 13.01
N LYS A 66 7.75 -12.19 12.96
CA LYS A 66 7.58 -11.14 13.97
C LYS A 66 7.27 -11.71 15.35
N ALA A 67 6.44 -12.75 15.42
CA ALA A 67 6.12 -13.43 16.68
C ALA A 67 7.33 -14.13 17.30
N ARG A 68 8.29 -14.58 16.49
CA ARG A 68 9.58 -15.13 16.94
C ARG A 68 10.59 -14.05 17.36
N GLY A 69 10.20 -12.78 17.38
CA GLY A 69 11.07 -11.65 17.75
C GLY A 69 12.12 -11.30 16.69
N ARG A 70 11.96 -11.77 15.45
CA ARG A 70 12.88 -11.47 14.34
C ARG A 70 12.31 -10.35 13.48
N GLY A 71 13.21 -9.53 12.92
CA GLY A 71 12.87 -8.58 11.86
C GLY A 71 12.60 -9.33 10.55
N VAL A 72 11.70 -8.79 9.73
CA VAL A 72 11.57 -9.22 8.34
C VAL A 72 12.53 -8.36 7.52
N GLU A 73 13.50 -9.00 6.89
CA GLU A 73 14.44 -8.34 5.98
C GLU A 73 13.94 -8.49 4.55
N PHE A 74 13.81 -7.37 3.85
CA PHE A 74 13.48 -7.33 2.43
C PHE A 74 14.72 -6.83 1.69
N PRO A 75 15.41 -7.69 0.93
CA PRO A 75 16.55 -7.25 0.13
C PRO A 75 16.03 -6.38 -1.02
N PHE A 76 16.41 -5.11 -1.05
CA PHE A 76 16.14 -4.24 -2.19
C PHE A 76 17.32 -4.36 -3.16
N ASN A 77 17.09 -4.97 -4.33
CA ASN A 77 18.08 -5.06 -5.42
C ASN A 77 17.93 -3.90 -6.42
#